data_AF-A0AAD1PZL7-F1
#
_entry.id   AF-A0AAD1PZL7-F1
#
_cell.length_a   1.000
_cell.length_b   1.000
_cell.length_c   1.000
_cell.angle_alpha   90.00
_cell.angle_beta   90.00
_cell.angle_gamma   90.00
#
_symmetry.space_group_name_H-M   'P 1'
#
loop_
_entity.id
_entity.type
_entity.pdbx_description
1 polymer ?
#
loop_
_entity_poly.entity_id
_entity_poly.type
_entity_poly.pdbx_seq_one_letter_code
_entity_poly.pdbx_strand_id
1 'polypeptide(L)'
;MPETPVPLYRQGNANSPRMDNVRDRDVDIYDYSGEKWVETFSNGISTFESPKLGRNWWRIDAGIQIPDSIILINDKNDHWGWRPAYTMRLLEYQELLKQVSIHFVRFN
;
A
#
# COMPACT_ATOMS: atom_id res chain seq x y z
N MET A 1 17.14 4.82 -3.50
CA MET A 1 15.85 4.54 -2.84
C MET A 1 14.96 3.86 -3.87
N PRO A 2 14.18 2.84 -3.48
CA PRO A 2 13.22 2.23 -4.38
C PRO A 2 12.16 3.26 -4.81
N GLU A 3 11.66 3.12 -6.04
CA GLU A 3 10.67 4.03 -6.63
C GLU A 3 9.55 3.23 -7.30
N THR A 4 8.37 3.83 -7.45
CA THR A 4 7.28 3.23 -8.23
C THR A 4 7.74 3.05 -9.69
N PRO A 5 7.77 1.82 -10.23
CA PRO A 5 8.34 1.59 -11.56
C PRO A 5 7.38 1.99 -12.69
N VAL A 6 6.08 2.03 -12.40
CA VAL A 6 4.98 2.37 -13.31
C VAL A 6 3.94 3.20 -12.56
N PRO A 7 3.04 3.92 -13.25
CA PRO A 7 1.87 4.50 -12.62
C PRO A 7 1.01 3.39 -12.00
N LEU A 8 0.54 3.62 -10.78
CA LEU A 8 -0.28 2.67 -10.05
C LEU A 8 -1.60 3.30 -9.62
N TYR A 9 -2.62 2.46 -9.56
CA TYR A 9 -4.00 2.85 -9.33
C TYR A 9 -4.56 2.08 -8.13
N ARG A 10 -5.33 2.77 -7.30
CA ARG A 10 -6.07 2.16 -6.19
C ARG A 10 -7.47 2.71 -6.11
N GLN A 11 -8.42 1.81 -5.91
CA GLN A 11 -9.77 2.22 -5.54
C GLN A 11 -9.81 2.55 -4.05
N GLY A 12 -10.22 3.78 -3.76
CA GLY A 12 -10.38 4.31 -2.41
C GLY A 12 -11.81 4.74 -2.13
N ASN A 13 -11.96 5.81 -1.36
CA ASN A 13 -13.24 6.49 -1.14
C ASN A 13 -13.21 7.88 -1.80
N ALA A 14 -14.23 8.71 -1.53
CA ALA A 14 -14.34 10.05 -2.07
C ALA A 14 -13.12 10.94 -1.78
N ASN A 15 -12.39 10.68 -0.69
CA ASN A 15 -11.41 11.61 -0.12
C ASN A 15 -9.98 11.06 -0.02
N SER A 16 -9.77 9.75 -0.20
CA SER A 16 -8.43 9.13 -0.08
C SER A 16 -8.34 7.77 -0.80
N PRO A 17 -7.15 7.36 -1.28
CA PRO A 17 -6.87 5.99 -1.74
C PRO A 17 -6.93 4.96 -0.61
N ARG A 18 -6.98 5.38 0.67
CA ARG A 18 -6.96 4.51 1.86
C ARG A 18 -5.78 3.54 1.84
N MET A 19 -4.58 4.05 1.61
CA MET A 19 -3.34 3.26 1.70
C MET A 19 -3.11 2.77 3.13
N ASP A 20 -3.33 3.62 4.12
CA ASP A 20 -3.17 3.37 5.56
C ASP A 20 -4.30 2.55 6.20
N ASN A 21 -5.36 2.24 5.45
CA ASN A 21 -6.45 1.39 5.93
C ASN A 21 -6.11 -0.10 5.78
N VAL A 22 -5.12 -0.54 6.56
CA VAL A 22 -4.66 -1.92 6.65
C VAL A 22 -5.68 -2.78 7.40
N ARG A 23 -6.01 -3.95 6.87
CA ARG A 23 -6.96 -4.92 7.45
C ARG A 23 -6.31 -6.28 7.57
N ASP A 24 -6.83 -7.13 8.44
CA ASP A 24 -6.36 -8.52 8.65
C ASP A 24 -6.36 -9.40 7.38
N ARG A 25 -7.12 -9.02 6.36
CA ARG A 25 -7.12 -9.71 5.05
C ARG A 25 -6.04 -9.23 4.08
N ASP A 26 -5.45 -8.07 4.36
CA ASP A 26 -4.44 -7.45 3.51
C ASP A 26 -3.04 -7.88 3.94
N VAL A 27 -2.82 -8.12 5.24
CA VAL A 27 -1.55 -8.55 5.85
C VAL A 27 -1.82 -9.44 7.06
N ASP A 28 -0.83 -10.22 7.48
CA ASP A 28 -0.94 -11.06 8.67
C ASP A 28 -0.65 -10.21 9.91
N ILE A 29 -1.70 -9.98 10.71
CA ILE A 29 -1.65 -9.17 11.93
C ILE A 29 -1.74 -10.09 13.14
N TYR A 30 -0.84 -9.90 14.09
CA TYR A 30 -0.89 -10.61 15.37
C TYR A 30 -0.71 -9.64 16.54
N ASP A 31 -1.28 -10.00 17.69
CA ASP A 31 -1.13 -9.25 18.93
C ASP A 31 0.09 -9.79 19.71
N TYR A 32 1.00 -8.90 20.08
CA TYR A 32 2.17 -9.21 20.90
C TYR A 32 2.36 -8.13 21.96
N SER A 33 2.32 -8.53 23.23
CA SER A 33 2.43 -7.63 24.38
C SER A 33 1.42 -6.47 24.38
N GLY A 34 0.20 -6.70 23.88
CA GLY A 34 -0.86 -5.69 23.81
C GLY A 34 -0.75 -4.72 22.63
N GLU A 35 0.23 -4.90 21.74
CA GLU A 35 0.38 -4.14 20.51
C GLU A 35 0.12 -5.04 19.29
N LYS A 36 -0.39 -4.44 18.21
CA LYS A 36 -0.57 -5.13 16.92
C LYS A 36 0.70 -5.04 16.09
N TRP A 37 1.12 -6.18 15.57
CA TRP A 37 2.30 -6.35 14.72
C TRP A 37 1.88 -6.92 13.38
N VAL A 38 2.65 -6.58 12.35
CA VAL A 38 2.51 -7.09 10.99
C VAL A 38 3.71 -7.96 10.70
N GLU A 39 3.47 -9.21 10.33
CA GLU A 39 4.52 -10.17 10.02
C GLU A 39 5.22 -9.84 8.69
N THR A 40 6.53 -10.02 8.64
CA THR A 40 7.29 -9.95 7.38
C THR A 40 6.82 -11.04 6.41
N PHE A 41 7.00 -10.82 5.11
CA PHE A 41 6.54 -11.71 4.03
C PHE A 41 5.03 -11.95 3.92
N SER A 42 4.22 -11.33 4.76
CA SER A 42 2.77 -11.30 4.57
C SER A 42 2.41 -10.58 3.25
N ASN A 43 1.12 -10.53 2.92
CA ASN A 43 0.62 -9.79 1.75
C ASN A 43 0.83 -8.27 1.93
N GLY A 44 0.04 -7.46 1.23
CA GLY A 44 0.21 -6.03 1.25
C GLY A 44 -1.02 -5.29 0.79
N ILE A 45 -0.94 -3.97 0.85
CA ILE A 45 -1.95 -3.10 0.28
C ILE A 45 -1.87 -3.22 -1.25
N SER A 46 -2.99 -3.52 -1.90
CA SER A 46 -3.04 -3.67 -3.35
C SER A 46 -3.14 -2.35 -4.11
N THR A 47 -2.39 -2.28 -5.21
CA THR A 47 -2.50 -1.32 -6.31
C THR A 47 -2.49 -2.06 -7.65
N PHE A 48 -2.82 -1.36 -8.72
CA PHE A 48 -2.93 -1.95 -10.06
C PHE A 48 -2.26 -1.06 -11.12
N GLU A 49 -1.76 -1.60 -12.22
CA GLU A 49 -1.24 -0.77 -13.33
C GLU A 49 -2.38 -0.13 -14.14
N SER A 50 -3.58 -0.73 -14.07
CA SER A 50 -4.78 -0.27 -14.77
C SER A 50 -5.96 -0.12 -13.80
N PRO A 51 -6.68 1.02 -13.80
CA PRO A 51 -7.93 1.13 -13.07
C PRO A 51 -9.02 0.29 -13.74
N LYS A 52 -9.91 -0.29 -12.94
CA LYS A 52 -11.08 -1.05 -13.42
C LYS A 52 -12.34 -0.19 -13.43
N LEU A 53 -13.45 -0.72 -13.95
CA LEU A 53 -14.76 -0.08 -13.88
C LEU A 53 -15.11 0.31 -12.44
N GLY A 54 -15.42 1.58 -12.23
CA GLY A 54 -15.76 2.11 -10.91
C GLY A 54 -15.41 3.58 -10.76
N ARG A 55 -15.79 4.15 -9.61
CA ARG A 55 -15.44 5.50 -9.17
C ARG A 55 -14.43 5.44 -8.04
N ASN A 56 -13.91 6.60 -7.66
CA ASN A 56 -12.98 6.74 -6.55
C ASN A 56 -11.65 6.06 -6.81
N TRP A 57 -11.18 6.10 -8.06
CA TRP A 57 -9.82 5.73 -8.36
C TRP A 57 -8.87 6.87 -8.05
N TRP A 58 -7.72 6.47 -7.53
CA TRP A 58 -6.60 7.32 -7.20
C TRP A 58 -5.38 6.80 -7.94
N ARG A 59 -4.54 7.70 -8.45
CA ARG A 59 -3.33 7.38 -9.19
C ARG A 59 -2.11 7.91 -8.45
N ILE A 60 -1.07 7.09 -8.35
CA ILE A 60 0.30 7.51 -8.04
C ILE A 60 1.14 7.35 -9.30
N ASP A 61 1.98 8.33 -9.61
CA ASP A 61 2.83 8.31 -10.80
C ASP A 61 4.04 7.38 -10.61
N ALA A 62 4.72 7.05 -11.71
CA ALA A 62 6.03 6.39 -11.66
C ALA A 62 7.10 7.35 -11.12
N GLY A 63 8.20 6.81 -10.60
CA GLY A 63 9.32 7.58 -10.05
C GLY A 63 9.05 8.20 -8.68
N ILE A 64 7.97 7.80 -7.99
CA ILE A 64 7.70 8.24 -6.62
C ILE A 64 8.49 7.37 -5.66
N GLN A 65 9.21 8.03 -4.75
CA GLN A 65 10.03 7.36 -3.75
C GLN A 65 9.19 6.50 -2.82
N ILE A 66 9.69 5.30 -2.56
CA ILE A 66 9.10 4.31 -1.67
C ILE A 66 9.97 4.27 -0.41
N PRO A 67 9.37 4.32 0.80
CA PRO A 67 10.12 4.15 2.03
C PRO A 67 10.89 2.82 2.02
N ASP A 68 12.15 2.82 2.46
CA ASP A 68 13.00 1.60 2.44
C ASP A 68 12.42 0.44 3.26
N SER A 69 11.56 0.72 4.24
CA SER A 69 10.82 -0.26 5.03
C SER A 69 9.60 -0.88 4.32
N ILE A 70 9.33 -0.50 3.08
CA ILE A 70 8.23 -1.01 2.25
C ILE A 70 8.80 -1.66 0.99
N ILE A 71 8.33 -2.87 0.68
CA ILE A 71 8.64 -3.57 -0.56
C ILE A 71 7.42 -3.48 -1.49
N LEU A 72 7.63 -2.96 -2.69
CA LEU A 72 6.63 -2.95 -3.75
C LEU A 72 6.89 -4.09 -4.73
N ILE A 73 5.97 -5.05 -4.81
CA ILE A 73 6.12 -6.27 -5.64
C ILE A 73 4.94 -6.39 -6.60
N ASN A 74 5.24 -6.62 -7.88
CA ASN A 74 4.27 -7.12 -8.85
C ASN A 74 4.11 -8.63 -8.64
N ASP A 75 3.06 -9.05 -7.94
CA ASP A 75 2.89 -10.45 -7.55
C ASP A 75 1.98 -11.24 -8.51
N LYS A 76 1.18 -10.55 -9.32
CA LYS A 76 0.36 -11.09 -10.41
C LYS A 76 0.27 -10.01 -11.48
N ASN A 77 0.22 -10.39 -12.75
CA ASN A 77 0.09 -9.42 -13.87
C ASN A 77 -0.95 -8.32 -13.53
N ASP A 78 -0.54 -7.04 -13.64
CA ASP A 78 -1.31 -5.85 -13.27
C ASP A 78 -1.57 -5.61 -11.75
N HIS A 79 -1.14 -6.48 -10.84
CA HIS A 79 -1.37 -6.34 -9.39
C HIS A 79 -0.06 -6.17 -8.62
N TRP A 80 -0.01 -5.08 -7.86
CA TRP A 80 1.15 -4.67 -7.08
C TRP A 80 0.81 -4.60 -5.60
N GLY A 81 1.56 -5.32 -4.77
CA GLY A 81 1.44 -5.30 -3.32
C GLY A 81 2.51 -4.42 -2.68
N TRP A 82 2.07 -3.49 -1.82
CA TRP A 82 2.92 -2.72 -0.92
C TRP A 82 3.02 -3.50 0.39
N ARG A 83 4.18 -4.08 0.69
CA ARG A 83 4.37 -5.05 1.79
C ARG A 83 5.39 -4.52 2.80
N PRO A 84 5.34 -4.92 4.08
CA PRO A 84 6.39 -4.59 5.03
C PRO A 84 7.70 -5.31 4.67
N ALA A 85 8.84 -4.61 4.76
CA ALA A 85 10.15 -5.22 4.50
C ALA A 85 10.64 -6.12 5.65
N TYR A 86 10.15 -5.88 6.87
CA TYR A 86 10.46 -6.62 8.09
C TYR A 86 9.23 -6.59 9.01
N THR A 87 9.24 -7.44 10.03
CA THR A 87 8.15 -7.49 11.02
C THR A 87 8.14 -6.19 11.82
N MET A 88 7.03 -5.46 11.78
CA MET A 88 6.92 -4.11 12.32
C MET A 88 5.59 -3.90 13.04
N ARG A 89 5.49 -2.84 13.83
CA ARG A 89 4.21 -2.47 14.46
C ARG A 89 3.21 -2.09 13.37
N LEU A 90 1.94 -2.46 13.55
CA LEU A 90 0.86 -2.08 12.63
C LEU A 90 0.79 -0.56 12.45
N LEU A 91 0.98 0.20 13.53
CA LEU A 91 0.98 1.66 13.49
C LEU A 91 2.13 2.21 12.62
N GLU A 92 3.33 1.67 12.76
CA GLU A 92 4.50 2.05 11.93
C GLU A 92 4.21 1.78 10.45
N TYR A 93 3.66 0.61 10.14
CA TYR A 93 3.29 0.25 8.78
C TYR A 93 2.23 1.19 8.19
N GLN A 94 1.21 1.55 8.97
CA GLN A 94 0.19 2.51 8.56
C GLN A 94 0.77 3.91 8.31
N GLU A 95 1.72 4.36 9.12
CA GLU A 95 2.40 5.65 8.94
C GLU A 95 3.24 5.68 7.65
N LEU A 96 3.97 4.61 7.35
CA LEU A 96 4.71 4.47 6.08
C LEU A 96 3.78 4.52 4.87
N LEU A 97 2.65 3.81 4.93
CA LEU A 97 1.64 3.82 3.86
C LEU A 97 0.96 5.19 3.73
N LYS A 98 0.79 5.92 4.83
CA LYS A 98 0.28 7.29 4.82
C LYS A 98 1.24 8.26 4.13
N GLN A 99 2.55 8.09 4.31
CA GLN A 99 3.56 8.88 3.58
C GLN A 99 3.43 8.66 2.07
N VAL A 100 3.24 7.42 1.62
CA VAL A 100 2.98 7.12 0.19
C VAL A 100 1.65 7.72 -0.27
N SER A 101 0.62 7.68 0.58
CA SER A 101 -0.73 8.15 0.27
C SER A 101 -0.81 9.60 -0.18
N ILE A 102 0.12 10.46 0.25
CA ILE A 102 0.10 11.90 -0.11
C ILE A 102 0.42 12.13 -1.59
N HIS A 103 1.05 11.17 -2.25
CA HIS A 103 1.41 11.24 -3.67
C HIS A 103 0.28 10.79 -4.59
N PHE A 104 -0.80 10.24 -4.04
CA PHE A 104 -1.95 9.85 -4.83
C PHE A 104 -2.81 11.06 -5.18
N VAL A 105 -3.12 11.20 -6.47
CA VAL A 105 -4.07 12.18 -6.98
C VAL A 105 -5.37 11.51 -7.38
N ARG A 106 -6.48 12.25 -7.27
CA ARG A 106 -7.78 11.77 -7.72
C ARG A 106 -7.75 11.51 -9.23
N PHE A 107 -8.18 10.31 -9.64
CA PHE A 107 -8.24 9.93 -11.04
C PHE A 107 -9.66 10.02 -11.62
N ASN A 108 -10.68 9.52 -10.89
CA ASN A 108 -12.09 9.58 -11.31
C ASN A 108 -13.11 9.55 -10.16
#